data_AF-A0A9E3I1A1-F1
#
_entry.id   AF-A0A9E3I1A1-F1
#
_cell.length_a   1.000
_cell.length_b   1.000
_cell.length_c   1.000
_cell.angle_alpha   90.00
_cell.angle_beta   90.00
_cell.angle_gamma   90.00
#
_symmetry.space_group_name_H-M   'P 1'
#
loop_
_entity.id
_entity.type
_entity.pdbx_description
1 polymer ?
#
loop_
_entity_poly.entity_id
_entity_poly.type
_entity_poly.pdbx_seq_one_letter_code
_entity_poly.pdbx_strand_id
1 'polypeptide(L)'
;MKTMLGIFEKKTKQNVDEFLRDEISQVYLDPNYIVEILSSIFAKNINAISGHIHFHFQDKSDHAIFFFSEGKLRKIAAKSPECKKGQYVHWRDSEFCDYEHEDVLQRFHDKIECIEIYMDGLRKKWSSYPKFMKWLVENE
;
A
#
# COMPACT_ATOMS: atom_id res chain seq x y z
N MET A 1 -2.34 42.99 2.68
CA MET A 1 -1.68 42.02 3.59
C MET A 1 -2.28 40.65 3.36
N LYS A 2 -1.61 39.78 2.61
CA LYS A 2 -1.94 38.35 2.53
C LYS A 2 -1.12 37.64 3.61
N THR A 3 -1.77 36.96 4.52
CA THR A 3 -1.20 36.25 5.66
C THR A 3 -0.16 35.21 5.21
N MET A 4 1.01 35.20 5.85
CA MET A 4 2.12 34.27 5.58
C MET A 4 1.74 32.78 5.72
N LEU A 5 0.62 32.47 6.38
CA LEU A 5 0.10 31.10 6.49
C LEU A 5 -0.32 30.50 5.13
N GLY A 6 -0.85 31.30 4.19
CA GLY A 6 -1.30 30.78 2.89
C GLY A 6 -0.17 30.44 1.90
N ILE A 7 1.06 30.83 2.21
CA ILE A 7 2.25 30.55 1.37
C ILE A 7 2.95 29.28 1.85
N PHE A 8 2.87 28.95 3.15
CA PHE A 8 3.46 27.73 3.71
C PHE A 8 2.68 26.47 3.30
N GLU A 9 1.34 26.51 3.32
CA GLU A 9 0.50 25.37 2.90
C GLU A 9 0.56 25.09 1.38
N LYS A 10 0.86 26.10 0.56
CA LYS A 10 1.03 25.93 -0.89
C LYS A 10 2.40 25.37 -1.27
N LYS A 11 3.45 25.69 -0.50
CA LYS A 11 4.82 25.20 -0.78
C LYS A 11 5.01 23.73 -0.44
N THR A 12 4.29 23.17 0.52
CA THR A 12 4.34 21.73 0.84
C THR A 12 3.64 20.89 -0.22
N LYS A 13 2.46 21.28 -0.69
CA LYS A 13 1.74 20.53 -1.75
C LYS A 13 2.48 20.49 -3.09
N GLN A 14 3.18 21.57 -3.44
CA GLN A 14 3.88 21.65 -4.72
C GLN A 14 5.16 20.80 -4.73
N ASN A 15 5.83 20.64 -3.60
CA ASN A 15 7.00 19.75 -3.46
C ASN A 15 6.62 18.25 -3.46
N VAL A 16 5.46 17.89 -2.89
CA VAL A 16 5.02 16.48 -2.84
C VAL A 16 4.70 15.95 -4.24
N ASP A 17 4.06 16.76 -5.09
CA ASP A 17 3.76 16.37 -6.47
C ASP A 17 5.00 16.27 -7.38
N GLU A 18 6.08 17.00 -7.06
CA GLU A 18 7.37 16.93 -7.78
C GLU A 18 8.21 15.75 -7.28
N PHE A 19 8.24 15.50 -5.97
CA PHE A 19 8.89 14.34 -5.34
C PHE A 19 8.27 13.00 -5.78
N LEU A 20 6.92 12.90 -5.77
CA LEU A 20 6.22 11.68 -6.18
C LEU A 20 6.24 11.43 -7.69
N ARG A 21 6.59 12.44 -8.50
CA ARG A 21 6.74 12.28 -9.96
C ARG A 21 8.04 11.58 -10.34
N ASP A 22 9.10 11.77 -9.57
CA ASP A 22 10.43 11.29 -9.96
C ASP A 22 10.93 10.11 -9.12
N GLU A 23 10.57 9.95 -7.84
CA GLU A 23 10.97 8.79 -7.04
C GLU A 23 9.92 8.43 -5.98
N ILE A 24 9.28 7.26 -6.12
CA ILE A 24 8.74 6.60 -4.94
C ILE A 24 9.96 6.24 -4.08
N SER A 25 10.16 6.96 -2.97
CA SER A 25 11.26 6.67 -2.06
C SER A 25 11.27 5.18 -1.72
N GLN A 26 12.46 4.56 -1.75
CA GLN A 26 12.62 3.12 -1.49
C GLN A 26 12.01 2.69 -0.16
N VAL A 27 11.91 3.59 0.82
CA VAL A 27 11.26 3.34 2.11
C VAL A 27 9.80 2.92 1.95
N TYR A 28 9.10 3.44 0.93
CA TYR A 28 7.71 3.12 0.67
C TYR A 28 7.51 1.80 -0.08
N LEU A 29 8.59 1.18 -0.54
CA LEU A 29 8.58 -0.19 -1.07
C LEU A 29 8.70 -1.23 0.05
N ASP A 30 9.08 -0.82 1.27
CA ASP A 30 9.15 -1.71 2.44
C ASP A 30 7.74 -2.03 2.96
N PRO A 31 7.30 -3.31 2.92
CA PRO A 31 6.03 -3.75 3.46
C PRO A 31 5.80 -3.36 4.93
N ASN A 32 6.83 -3.36 5.77
CA ASN A 32 6.71 -3.02 7.18
C ASN A 32 6.38 -1.54 7.36
N TYR A 33 7.10 -0.67 6.64
CA TYR A 33 6.88 0.76 6.70
C TYR A 33 5.49 1.16 6.19
N ILE A 34 5.02 0.56 5.08
CA ILE A 34 3.64 0.76 4.60
C ILE A 34 2.62 0.42 5.70
N VAL A 35 2.79 -0.72 6.36
CA VAL A 35 1.87 -1.19 7.41
C VAL A 35 1.92 -0.28 8.63
N GLU A 36 3.09 0.19 9.03
CA GLU A 36 3.29 1.10 10.16
C GLU A 36 2.55 2.43 9.92
N ILE A 37 2.73 3.03 8.74
CA ILE A 37 2.02 4.26 8.36
C ILE A 37 0.51 4.02 8.33
N LEU A 38 0.05 2.97 7.65
CA LEU A 38 -1.39 2.69 7.55
C LEU A 38 -2.01 2.52 8.94
N SER A 39 -1.34 1.78 9.82
CA SER A 39 -1.81 1.58 11.17
C SER A 39 -1.87 2.90 11.94
N SER A 40 -0.90 3.79 11.73
CA SER A 40 -0.90 5.14 12.33
C SER A 40 -2.02 6.02 11.78
N ILE A 41 -2.28 5.99 10.47
CA ILE A 41 -3.38 6.70 9.82
C ILE A 41 -4.74 6.21 10.34
N PHE A 42 -4.91 4.90 10.46
CA PHE A 42 -6.19 4.33 10.85
C PHE A 42 -6.44 4.34 12.34
N ALA A 43 -5.42 4.18 13.20
CA ALA A 43 -5.58 4.33 14.65
C ALA A 43 -6.14 5.70 15.04
N LYS A 44 -5.86 6.76 14.25
CA LYS A 44 -6.43 8.10 14.44
C LYS A 44 -7.94 8.18 14.14
N ASN A 45 -8.48 7.27 13.32
CA ASN A 45 -9.80 7.43 12.68
C ASN A 45 -10.76 6.26 12.91
N ILE A 46 -10.24 5.06 13.18
CA ILE A 46 -10.96 3.80 13.19
C ILE A 46 -10.29 2.94 14.27
N ASN A 47 -11.06 2.43 15.24
CA ASN A 47 -10.55 1.49 16.28
C ASN A 47 -10.16 0.11 15.70
N ALA A 48 -9.80 0.03 14.42
CA ALA A 48 -9.41 -1.19 13.75
C ALA A 48 -7.89 -1.37 13.86
N ILE A 49 -7.49 -2.44 14.54
CA ILE A 49 -6.08 -2.79 14.77
C ILE A 49 -5.55 -3.81 13.75
N SER A 50 -6.40 -4.36 12.88
CA SER A 50 -6.01 -5.40 11.93
C SER A 50 -6.70 -5.24 10.58
N GLY A 51 -6.07 -5.80 9.55
CA GLY A 51 -6.57 -5.71 8.20
C GLY A 51 -5.67 -6.39 7.19
N HIS A 52 -5.97 -6.13 5.93
CA HIS A 52 -5.17 -6.62 4.83
C HIS A 52 -5.20 -5.67 3.63
N ILE A 53 -4.07 -5.60 2.93
CA ILE A 53 -3.87 -4.79 1.73
C ILE A 53 -3.68 -5.74 0.56
N HIS A 54 -4.38 -5.51 -0.53
CA HIS A 54 -4.21 -6.25 -1.78
C HIS A 54 -3.49 -5.37 -2.79
N PHE A 55 -2.46 -5.90 -3.44
CA PHE A 55 -1.75 -5.28 -4.54
C PHE A 55 -1.94 -6.12 -5.80
N HIS A 56 -2.70 -5.58 -6.75
CA HIS A 56 -2.97 -6.17 -8.04
C HIS A 56 -2.00 -5.61 -9.08
N PHE A 57 -1.42 -6.49 -9.89
CA PHE A 57 -0.40 -6.13 -10.85
C PHE A 57 -0.88 -6.37 -12.28
N GLN A 58 -0.44 -5.51 -13.19
CA GLN A 58 -0.60 -5.70 -14.62
C GLN A 58 0.10 -7.00 -15.04
N ASP A 59 -0.52 -7.74 -15.95
CA ASP A 59 -0.01 -8.98 -16.53
C ASP A 59 0.27 -10.11 -15.50
N LYS A 60 -0.32 -10.03 -14.31
CA LYS A 60 -0.34 -11.10 -13.30
C LYS A 60 -1.78 -11.38 -12.91
N SER A 61 -2.14 -12.65 -12.90
CA SER A 61 -3.42 -13.12 -12.37
C SER A 61 -3.42 -13.19 -10.84
N ASP A 62 -2.27 -13.49 -10.25
CA ASP A 62 -2.07 -13.44 -8.81
C ASP A 62 -1.92 -12.02 -8.29
N HIS A 63 -2.36 -11.79 -7.06
CA HIS A 63 -2.10 -10.55 -6.33
C HIS A 63 -1.47 -10.83 -4.97
N ALA A 64 -0.69 -9.86 -4.48
CA ALA A 64 -0.06 -9.95 -3.17
C ALA A 64 -1.01 -9.41 -2.10
N ILE A 65 -1.07 -10.10 -0.96
CA ILE A 65 -1.88 -9.71 0.20
C ILE A 65 -0.98 -9.52 1.40
N PHE A 66 -0.99 -8.32 1.96
CA PHE A 66 -0.25 -7.98 3.16
C PHE A 66 -1.21 -7.98 4.34
N PHE A 67 -1.08 -8.98 5.21
CA PHE A 67 -1.85 -9.07 6.45
C PHE A 67 -1.11 -8.33 7.56
N PHE A 68 -1.83 -7.48 8.28
CA PHE A 68 -1.28 -6.73 9.38
C PHE A 68 -2.19 -6.75 10.61
N SER A 69 -1.56 -6.62 11.77
CA SER A 69 -2.24 -6.53 13.06
C SER A 69 -1.36 -5.79 14.06
N GLU A 70 -1.96 -4.86 14.80
CA GLU A 70 -1.33 -4.04 15.85
C GLU A 70 -0.11 -3.28 15.35
N GLY A 71 -0.22 -2.58 14.21
CA GLY A 71 0.90 -1.79 13.69
C GLY A 71 1.96 -2.60 12.94
N LYS A 72 1.82 -3.94 12.85
CA LYS A 72 2.88 -4.82 12.37
C LYS A 72 2.42 -5.68 11.22
N LEU A 73 3.29 -5.82 10.23
CA LEU A 73 3.14 -6.82 9.17
C LEU A 73 3.23 -8.21 9.82
N ARG A 74 2.27 -9.07 9.52
CA ARG A 74 2.20 -10.43 10.06
C ARG A 74 2.49 -11.47 9.01
N LYS A 75 2.08 -11.22 7.78
CA LYS A 75 2.23 -12.17 6.67
C LYS A 75 2.05 -11.46 5.34
N ILE A 76 2.84 -11.89 4.37
CA ILE A 76 2.57 -11.66 2.95
C ILE A 76 2.09 -12.98 2.35
N ALA A 77 1.09 -12.95 1.49
CA ALA A 77 0.58 -14.12 0.78
C ALA A 77 0.28 -13.78 -0.68
N ALA A 78 0.21 -14.81 -1.52
CA ALA A 78 -0.27 -14.68 -2.90
C ALA A 78 -1.69 -15.24 -3.02
N LYS A 79 -2.53 -14.60 -3.82
CA LYS A 79 -3.90 -15.07 -4.05
C LYS A 79 -4.22 -15.12 -5.53
N SER A 80 -4.48 -16.33 -6.01
CA SER A 80 -4.90 -16.62 -7.37
C SER A 80 -6.41 -16.46 -7.55
N PRO A 81 -6.90 -16.26 -8.79
CA PRO A 81 -8.32 -16.03 -9.07
C PRO A 81 -9.27 -17.13 -8.59
N GLU A 82 -8.81 -18.37 -8.58
CA GLU A 82 -9.55 -19.57 -8.16
C GLU A 82 -9.67 -19.70 -6.63
N CYS A 83 -8.86 -18.95 -5.87
CA CYS A 83 -8.91 -18.99 -4.42
C CYS A 83 -10.22 -18.42 -3.89
N LYS A 84 -10.96 -19.19 -3.10
CA LYS A 84 -12.17 -18.71 -2.42
C LYS A 84 -11.83 -17.66 -1.35
N LYS A 85 -12.86 -17.03 -0.78
CA LYS A 85 -12.70 -16.09 0.33
C LYS A 85 -11.93 -16.74 1.48
N GLY A 86 -10.90 -16.04 2.00
CA GLY A 86 -10.03 -16.54 3.05
C GLY A 86 -8.95 -17.53 2.61
N GLN A 87 -8.94 -17.93 1.33
CA GLN A 87 -7.90 -18.78 0.76
C GLN A 87 -6.87 -17.96 -0.01
N TYR A 88 -5.64 -18.48 0.01
CA TYR A 88 -4.47 -18.01 -0.70
C TYR A 88 -3.69 -19.23 -1.17
N VAL A 89 -2.90 -19.09 -2.22
CA VAL A 89 -2.07 -20.18 -2.74
C VAL A 89 -0.81 -20.33 -1.91
N HIS A 90 -0.18 -21.50 -1.99
CA HIS A 90 1.18 -21.64 -1.50
C HIS A 90 2.10 -20.76 -2.37
N TRP A 91 3.04 -20.06 -1.75
CA TRP A 91 3.91 -19.11 -2.45
C TRP A 91 4.65 -19.73 -3.65
N ARG A 92 5.15 -20.95 -3.47
CA ARG A 92 5.84 -21.73 -4.51
C ARG A 92 4.98 -22.04 -5.74
N ASP A 93 3.65 -22.00 -5.59
CA ASP A 93 2.68 -22.29 -6.64
C ASP A 93 2.11 -20.99 -7.24
N SER A 94 2.57 -19.83 -6.77
CA SER A 94 2.14 -18.50 -7.23
C SER A 94 3.01 -17.96 -8.38
N GLU A 95 2.53 -16.94 -9.07
CA GLU A 95 3.29 -16.20 -10.09
C GLU A 95 4.43 -15.33 -9.53
N PHE A 96 4.63 -15.34 -8.21
CA PHE A 96 5.70 -14.66 -7.49
C PHE A 96 6.73 -15.65 -6.90
N CYS A 97 6.64 -16.94 -7.24
CA CYS A 97 7.45 -18.00 -6.62
C CYS A 97 8.98 -17.83 -6.75
N ASP A 98 9.44 -17.07 -7.74
CA ASP A 98 10.86 -16.77 -7.98
C ASP A 98 11.40 -15.60 -7.12
N TYR A 99 10.57 -15.02 -6.24
CA TYR A 99 10.92 -13.88 -5.41
C TYR A 99 10.64 -14.15 -3.93
N GLU A 100 11.43 -13.52 -3.06
CA GLU A 100 11.08 -13.43 -1.64
C GLU A 100 9.78 -12.63 -1.46
N HIS A 101 9.07 -12.90 -0.38
CA HIS A 101 7.74 -12.33 -0.17
C HIS A 101 7.79 -10.79 -0.07
N GLU A 102 8.80 -10.29 0.64
CA GLU A 102 9.04 -8.88 0.91
C GLU A 102 9.49 -8.11 -0.35
N ASP A 103 10.12 -8.79 -1.29
CA ASP A 103 10.68 -8.18 -2.51
C ASP A 103 9.62 -7.88 -3.57
N VAL A 104 8.42 -8.46 -3.48
CA VAL A 104 7.39 -8.36 -4.53
C VAL A 104 7.04 -6.91 -4.85
N LEU A 105 6.91 -6.03 -3.85
CA LEU A 105 6.65 -4.62 -4.13
C LEU A 105 7.83 -3.96 -4.82
N GLN A 106 9.06 -4.18 -4.34
CA GLN A 106 10.24 -3.61 -4.96
C GLN A 106 10.33 -4.00 -6.44
N ARG A 107 10.00 -5.25 -6.76
CA ARG A 107 10.07 -5.83 -8.12
C ARG A 107 8.96 -5.37 -9.07
N PHE A 108 7.76 -5.10 -8.54
CA PHE A 108 6.56 -4.95 -9.37
C PHE A 108 5.76 -3.67 -9.11
N HIS A 109 6.28 -2.72 -8.32
CA HIS A 109 5.54 -1.50 -7.95
C HIS A 109 5.07 -0.67 -9.15
N ASP A 110 5.86 -0.64 -10.22
CA ASP A 110 5.56 0.03 -11.49
C ASP A 110 4.40 -0.62 -12.24
N LYS A 111 4.14 -1.91 -11.97
CA LYS A 111 3.05 -2.68 -12.55
C LYS A 111 1.79 -2.71 -11.70
N ILE A 112 1.76 -2.10 -10.53
CA ILE A 112 0.56 -2.13 -9.69
C ILE A 112 -0.57 -1.31 -10.32
N GLU A 113 -1.63 -1.98 -10.75
CA GLU A 113 -2.83 -1.36 -11.33
C GLU A 113 -3.92 -1.06 -10.30
N CYS A 114 -3.92 -1.75 -9.16
CA CYS A 114 -4.96 -1.58 -8.17
C CYS A 114 -4.47 -1.95 -6.78
N ILE A 115 -4.81 -1.11 -5.80
CA ILE A 115 -4.57 -1.36 -4.39
C ILE A 115 -5.90 -1.32 -3.67
N GLU A 116 -6.18 -2.33 -2.85
CA GLU A 116 -7.40 -2.38 -2.03
C GLU A 116 -7.04 -2.62 -0.57
N ILE A 117 -7.62 -1.84 0.33
CA ILE A 117 -7.47 -2.03 1.78
C ILE A 117 -8.79 -2.46 2.37
N TYR A 118 -8.71 -3.50 3.20
CA TYR A 118 -9.82 -4.07 3.94
C TYR A 118 -9.50 -4.09 5.43
N MET A 119 -10.29 -3.35 6.20
CA MET A 119 -10.25 -3.32 7.66
C MET A 119 -11.68 -3.36 8.20
N ASP A 120 -11.84 -3.58 9.51
CA ASP A 120 -13.17 -3.58 10.11
C ASP A 120 -13.92 -2.27 9.82
N GLY A 121 -15.10 -2.38 9.19
CA GLY A 121 -15.90 -1.24 8.76
C GLY A 121 -15.32 -0.37 7.63
N LEU A 122 -14.14 -0.68 7.07
CA LEU A 122 -13.47 0.12 6.04
C LEU A 122 -13.07 -0.69 4.82
N ARG A 123 -13.44 -0.17 3.65
CA ARG A 123 -12.89 -0.56 2.36
C ARG A 123 -12.44 0.66 1.58
N LYS A 124 -11.17 0.69 1.16
CA LYS A 124 -10.62 1.74 0.28
C LYS A 124 -9.93 1.12 -0.93
N LYS A 125 -9.92 1.86 -2.05
CA LYS A 125 -9.33 1.42 -3.31
C LYS A 125 -8.60 2.56 -4.00
N TRP A 126 -7.43 2.27 -4.58
CA TRP A 126 -6.66 3.16 -5.44
C TRP A 126 -6.40 2.48 -6.78
N SER A 127 -6.38 3.27 -7.85
CA SER A 127 -6.24 2.79 -9.25
C SER A 127 -4.79 2.73 -9.74
N SER A 128 -3.81 2.91 -8.86
CA SER A 128 -2.39 2.86 -9.18
C SER A 128 -1.57 3.07 -7.91
N TYR A 129 -0.34 2.57 -7.88
CA TYR A 129 0.56 2.76 -6.75
C TYR A 129 0.95 4.22 -6.47
N PRO A 130 1.27 5.09 -7.45
CA PRO A 130 1.53 6.51 -7.18
C PRO A 130 0.37 7.25 -6.50
N LYS A 131 -0.89 6.96 -6.87
CA LYS A 131 -2.07 7.53 -6.20
C LYS A 131 -2.21 7.06 -4.75
N PHE A 132 -1.91 5.78 -4.51
CA PHE A 132 -1.89 5.23 -3.15
C PHE A 132 -0.79 5.90 -2.31
N MET A 133 0.41 6.05 -2.88
CA MET A 133 1.53 6.68 -2.20
C MET A 133 1.29 8.15 -1.89
N LYS A 134 0.72 8.90 -2.84
CA LYS A 134 0.31 10.28 -2.60
C LYS A 134 -0.65 10.38 -1.41
N TRP A 135 -1.64 9.49 -1.37
CA TRP A 135 -2.59 9.46 -0.27
C TRP A 135 -1.92 9.11 1.06
N LEU A 136 -0.99 8.15 1.10
CA LEU A 136 -0.23 7.82 2.31
C LEU A 136 0.52 9.04 2.85
N VAL A 137 1.33 9.70 2.01
CA VAL A 137 2.14 10.88 2.38
C VAL A 137 1.27 12.04 2.87
N GLU A 138 0.09 12.23 2.28
CA GLU A 138 -0.84 13.28 2.68
C GLU A 138 -1.56 12.99 4.02
N ASN A 139 -1.49 11.76 4.54
CA ASN A 139 -2.23 11.33 5.74
C ASN A 139 -1.35 10.83 6.90
N GLU A 140 -0.06 10.56 6.68
CA GLU A 140 0.95 10.26 7.71
C GLU A 140 0.95 11.33 8.83
#